data_AF-A0A1Y3CGP9-F1
#
_entry.id   AF-A0A1Y3CGP9-F1
#
_cell.length_a   1.000
_cell.length_b   1.000
_cell.length_c   1.000
_cell.angle_alpha   90.00
_cell.angle_beta   90.00
_cell.angle_gamma   90.00
#
_symmetry.space_group_name_H-M   'P 1'
#
loop_
_entity.id
_entity.type
_entity.pdbx_description
1 polymer ?
#
loop_
_entity_poly.entity_id
_entity_poly.type
_entity_poly.pdbx_seq_one_letter_code
_entity_poly.pdbx_strand_id
1 'polypeptide(L)' 'MSLNPKNLNQKLVREITIILIIKIVLLLTIKHIWFDAPTIPKNFDNQVAKHIAGSPSQIKETR' A
#
# COMPACT_ATOMS: atom_id res chain seq x y z
N MET A 1 32.86 -1.90 40.31
CA MET A 1 32.96 -1.86 38.83
C MET A 1 32.08 -0.71 38.36
N SER A 2 32.67 0.41 37.91
CA SER A 2 31.91 1.63 37.57
C SER A 2 31.28 1.49 36.19
N LEU A 3 29.95 1.36 36.13
CA LEU A 3 29.18 1.37 34.88
C LEU A 3 29.16 2.81 34.36
N ASN A 4 29.94 3.09 33.32
CA ASN A 4 29.97 4.39 32.69
C ASN A 4 28.61 4.67 32.03
N PRO A 5 27.76 5.59 32.51
CA PRO A 5 26.38 5.76 32.05
C PRO A 5 26.26 6.01 30.54
N LYS A 6 27.31 6.53 29.90
CA LYS A 6 27.37 6.73 28.45
C LYS A 6 27.23 5.43 27.65
N ASN A 7 27.77 4.32 28.16
CA ASN A 7 27.69 3.01 27.48
C ASN A 7 26.30 2.35 27.63
N LEU A 8 25.58 2.63 28.73
CA LEU A 8 24.22 2.15 28.97
C LEU A 8 23.23 2.85 28.02
N ASN A 9 23.33 4.17 27.90
CA ASN A 9 22.51 4.94 26.97
C ASN A 9 22.72 4.49 25.52
N GLN A 10 23.96 4.21 25.12
CA GLN A 10 24.25 3.75 23.76
C GLN A 10 23.65 2.37 23.46
N LYS A 11 23.64 1.45 24.45
CA LYS A 11 22.97 0.15 24.32
C LYS A 11 21.45 0.30 24.21
N LEU A 12 20.85 1.12 25.06
CA LEU A 12 19.41 1.38 25.04
C LEU A 12 18.95 2.01 23.72
N VAL A 13 19.69 3.01 23.23
CA VAL A 13 19.39 3.64 21.93
C VAL A 13 19.48 2.62 20.80
N ARG A 14 20.46 1.72 20.82
CA ARG A 14 20.60 0.65 19.82
C ARG A 14 19.42 -0.33 19.87
N GLU A 15 19.00 -0.75 21.06
CA GLU A 15 17.85 -1.66 21.23
C GLU A 15 16.55 -1.01 20.75
N ILE A 16 16.28 0.24 21.15
CA ILE A 16 15.11 1.00 20.69
C ILE A 16 15.13 1.17 19.17
N THR A 17 16.30 1.46 18.59
CA THR A 17 16.45 1.61 17.14
C THR A 17 16.12 0.31 16.40
N ILE A 18 16.56 -0.84 16.91
CA ILE A 18 16.24 -2.15 16.32
C ILE A 18 14.73 -2.42 16.37
N ILE A 19 14.09 -2.17 17.53
CA ILE A 19 12.63 -2.32 17.68
C ILE A 19 11.89 -1.41 16.70
N LEU A 20 12.35 -0.17 16.55
CA LEU A 20 11.76 0.78 15.62
C LEU A 20 11.86 0.30 14.17
N ILE A 21 13.03 -0.20 13.75
CA ILE A 21 13.23 -0.76 12.41
C ILE A 21 12.29 -1.93 12.15
N ILE A 22 12.17 -2.88 13.09
CA ILE A 22 11.25 -4.03 12.98
C ILE A 22 9.82 -3.53 12.78
N LYS A 23 9.41 -2.52 13.54
CA LYS A 23 8.06 -1.95 13.45
C LYS A 23 7.81 -1.31 12.06
N ILE A 24 8.79 -0.59 11.53
CA ILE A 24 8.71 0.02 10.19
C ILE A 24 8.61 -1.06 9.12
N VAL A 25 9.44 -2.10 9.19
CA VAL A 25 9.40 -3.23 8.23
C VAL A 25 8.04 -3.91 8.29
N LEU A 26 7.50 -4.18 9.48
CA LEU A 26 6.18 -4.79 9.64
C LEU A 26 5.07 -3.93 9.01
N LEU A 27 5.09 -2.61 9.24
CA LEU A 27 4.14 -1.67 8.65
C LEU A 27 4.25 -1.64 7.12
N LEU A 28 5.46 -1.65 6.57
CA LEU A 28 5.69 -1.69 5.13
C LEU A 28 5.22 -3.00 4.51
N THR A 29 5.44 -4.13 5.17
CA THR A 29 4.95 -5.44 4.70
C THR A 29 3.43 -5.50 4.71
N ILE A 30 2.78 -5.01 5.78
CA ILE A 30 1.31 -4.93 5.83
C ILE A 30 0.80 -4.00 4.73
N LYS A 31 1.40 -2.81 4.57
CA LYS A 31 1.06 -1.90 3.47
C LYS A 31 1.21 -2.59 2.12
N HIS A 32 2.29 -3.32 1.91
CA HIS A 32 2.55 -4.02 0.66
C HIS A 32 1.50 -5.09 0.43
N ILE A 33 1.23 -6.01 1.36
CA ILE A 33 0.21 -7.06 1.14
C ILE A 33 -1.19 -6.49 0.93
N TRP A 34 -1.52 -5.37 1.57
CA TRP A 34 -2.83 -4.73 1.45
C TRP A 34 -2.98 -3.88 0.17
N PHE A 35 -1.88 -3.36 -0.37
CA PHE A 35 -1.87 -2.49 -1.56
C PHE A 35 -1.40 -3.21 -2.84
N ASP A 36 -0.75 -4.36 -2.70
CA ASP A 36 -0.27 -5.23 -3.78
C ASP A 36 -1.33 -6.25 -4.22
N ALA A 37 -2.50 -6.28 -3.56
CA ALA A 37 -3.72 -6.77 -4.17
C ALA A 37 -4.23 -5.66 -5.10
N PRO A 38 -4.01 -5.71 -6.42
CA PRO A 38 -4.54 -4.71 -7.33
C PRO A 38 -6.07 -4.77 -7.24
N THR A 39 -6.67 -3.82 -6.53
CA THR A 39 -8.12 -3.59 -6.56
C THR A 39 -8.56 -2.95 -7.87
N ILE A 40 -7.62 -2.73 -8.81
CA ILE A 40 -7.90 -2.41 -10.20
C ILE A 40 -8.02 -3.75 -10.93
N PRO A 41 -9.24 -4.28 -11.15
CA PRO A 41 -9.40 -5.47 -11.95
C PRO A 41 -8.84 -5.16 -13.34
N LYS A 42 -8.03 -6.07 -13.88
CA LYS A 42 -7.40 -5.98 -15.22
C LYS A 42 -8.37 -5.65 -16.38
N ASN A 43 -9.68 -5.69 -16.13
CA ASN A 43 -10.76 -5.46 -17.08
C ASN A 43 -11.73 -4.32 -16.68
N PHE A 44 -11.37 -3.42 -15.74
CA PHE A 44 -12.24 -2.30 -15.35
C PHE A 44 -12.57 -1.40 -16.55
N ASP A 45 -11.55 -1.06 -17.34
CA ASP A 45 -11.71 -0.21 -18.52
C ASP A 45 -12.66 -0.84 -19.55
N ASN A 46 -12.63 -2.16 -19.72
CA ASN A 46 -13.46 -2.84 -20.71
C ASN A 46 -14.94 -2.92 -20.31
N GLN A 47 -15.26 -3.10 -19.01
CA GLN A 47 -16.65 -3.11 -18.57
C GLN A 47 -17.23 -1.70 -18.48
N VAL A 48 -16.45 -0.73 -18.00
CA VAL A 48 -16.86 0.66 -17.97
C VAL A 48 -16.98 1.22 -19.39
N ALA A 49 -16.05 0.92 -20.31
CA ALA A 49 -16.18 1.32 -21.70
C ALA A 49 -17.43 0.73 -22.36
N LYS A 50 -17.79 -0.53 -22.08
CA LYS A 50 -19.04 -1.13 -22.58
C LYS A 50 -20.30 -0.52 -21.96
N HIS A 51 -20.23 -0.08 -20.71
CA HIS A 51 -21.36 0.56 -20.01
C HIS A 51 -21.52 2.04 -20.41
N ILE A 52 -20.41 2.78 -20.60
CA ILE A 52 -20.37 4.19 -21.01
C ILE A 52 -20.59 4.34 -22.52
N ALA A 53 -20.00 3.48 -23.36
CA ALA A 53 -20.23 3.52 -24.80
C ALA A 53 -21.67 3.13 -25.17
N GLY A 54 -22.42 2.57 -24.22
CA GLY A 54 -23.72 1.98 -24.47
C GLY A 54 -23.63 0.87 -25.51
N SER A 55 -24.69 0.09 -25.64
CA SER A 55 -24.95 -0.50 -26.95
C SER A 55 -25.01 0.65 -27.96
N PRO A 56 -24.49 0.52 -29.19
CA PRO A 56 -24.93 1.36 -30.29
C PRO A 56 -26.40 1.01 -30.55
N SER A 57 -27.30 1.48 -29.67
CA SER A 57 -28.72 1.51 -29.95
C SER A 57 -28.86 2.57 -31.03
N GLN A 58 -28.79 2.06 -32.26
CA GLN A 58 -29.19 2.63 -33.52
C GLN A 58 -30.29 3.69 -33.35
N ILE A 59 -29.90 4.93 -33.02
CA ILE A 59 -30.80 6.08 -33.07
C ILE A 59 -31.02 6.31 -34.56
N LYS A 60 -32.11 5.72 -35.07
CA LYS A 60 -32.66 6.10 -36.37
C LYS A 60 -33.21 7.51 -36.22
N GLU A 61 -32.39 8.46 -36.62
CA GLU A 61 -32.81 9.83 -36.91
C GLU A 61 -33.85 9.76 -38.04
N THR A 62 -35.13 9.92 -37.67
CA THR A 62 -36.23 10.09 -38.63
C THR A 62 -36.61 11.55 -38.58
N ARG A 63 -36.31 12.20 -39.70
CA ARG A 63 -36.66 13.55 -40.11
C ARG A 63 -38.10 13.93 -39.84
#